data_AF-A0A933HLC1-F1
#
_entry.id   AF-A0A933HLC1-F1
#
_cell.length_a   1.000
_cell.length_b   1.000
_cell.length_c   1.000
_cell.angle_alpha   90.00
_cell.angle_beta   90.00
_cell.angle_gamma   90.00
#
_symmetry.space_group_name_H-M   'P 1'
#
loop_
_entity.id
_entity.type
_entity.pdbx_description
1 polymer ?
#
loop_
_entity_poly.entity_id
_entity_poly.type
_entity_poly.pdbx_seq_one_letter_code
_entity_poly.pdbx_strand_id
1 'polypeptide(L)'
;MTGMTSYYISRAVISAAFGALFAVTGSPWWTALLIGGLVFAFFLWAPHSGRYSVHPELGITALRRDERTQVINDKAARNAFVVSMLTLGGTAVYFGALALTNVPIAVLKLVIVIGALTYFASDLWLRRSQQ
;
A
#
# COMPACT_ATOMS: atom_id res chain seq x y z
N MET A 1 -8.30 -20.26 15.30
CA MET A 1 -8.07 -18.82 15.03
C MET A 1 -7.06 -18.16 15.97
N THR A 2 -6.74 -18.76 17.14
CA THR A 2 -5.78 -18.22 18.13
C THR A 2 -4.37 -17.99 17.58
N GLY A 3 -3.92 -18.77 16.59
CA GLY A 3 -2.59 -18.58 15.97
C GLY A 3 -2.44 -17.31 15.12
N MET A 4 -3.52 -16.72 14.62
CA MET A 4 -3.46 -15.52 13.77
C MET A 4 -3.58 -14.20 14.54
N THR A 5 -3.81 -14.24 15.85
CA THR A 5 -4.01 -13.04 16.68
C THR A 5 -2.83 -12.08 16.59
N SER A 6 -1.60 -12.59 16.71
CA SER A 6 -0.38 -11.78 16.61
C SER A 6 -0.21 -11.12 15.24
N TYR A 7 -0.63 -11.82 14.18
CA TYR A 7 -0.67 -11.25 12.83
C TYR A 7 -1.63 -10.06 12.78
N TYR A 8 -2.88 -10.22 13.20
CA TYR A 8 -3.88 -9.15 13.10
C TYR A 8 -3.54 -7.94 13.97
N ILE A 9 -3.00 -8.14 15.18
CA ILE A 9 -2.54 -7.04 16.04
C ILE A 9 -1.43 -6.25 15.34
N SER A 10 -0.43 -6.93 14.78
CA SER A 10 0.64 -6.26 14.04
C SER A 10 0.11 -5.48 12.84
N ARG A 11 -0.84 -6.06 12.09
CA ARG A 11 -1.47 -5.38 10.95
C ARG A 11 -2.35 -4.21 11.35
N ALA A 12 -3.00 -4.26 12.52
CA ALA A 12 -3.73 -3.13 13.08
C ALA A 12 -2.77 -1.97 13.38
N VAL A 13 -1.60 -2.24 13.98
CA VAL A 13 -0.58 -1.20 14.26
C VAL A 13 -0.07 -0.56 12.97
N ILE A 14 0.25 -1.35 11.95
CA ILE A 14 0.69 -0.83 10.64
C ILE A 14 -0.42 0.03 10.02
N SER A 15 -1.66 -0.44 10.05
CA SER A 15 -2.81 0.29 9.50
C SER A 15 -3.07 1.60 10.24
N ALA A 16 -2.93 1.60 11.56
CA ALA A 16 -3.02 2.80 12.38
C ALA A 16 -1.89 3.79 12.04
N ALA A 17 -0.68 3.32 11.74
CA ALA A 17 0.42 4.19 11.30
C ALA A 17 0.10 4.90 9.96
N PHE A 18 -0.54 4.21 9.00
CA PHE A 18 -1.01 4.84 7.77
C PHE A 18 -2.10 5.89 8.02
N GLY A 19 -3.08 5.59 8.87
CA GLY A 19 -4.10 6.58 9.26
C GLY A 19 -3.48 7.79 9.98
N ALA A 20 -2.58 7.54 10.93
CA ALA A 20 -1.87 8.57 11.67
C ALA A 20 -1.05 9.46 10.74
N LEU A 21 -0.35 8.90 9.75
CA LEU A 21 0.39 9.67 8.74
C LEU A 21 -0.53 10.69 8.04
N PHE A 22 -1.74 10.30 7.65
CA PHE A 22 -2.70 11.22 7.02
C PHE A 22 -3.24 12.26 8.01
N ALA A 23 -3.47 11.89 9.27
CA ALA A 23 -3.93 12.82 10.30
C ALA A 23 -2.88 13.90 10.62
N VAL A 24 -1.63 13.50 10.88
CA VAL A 24 -0.55 14.44 11.24
C VAL A 24 -0.14 15.35 10.08
N THR A 25 -0.43 14.94 8.84
CA THR A 25 -0.23 15.75 7.62
C THR A 25 -1.47 16.59 7.24
N GLY A 26 -2.34 16.84 8.22
CA GLY A 26 -3.46 17.80 8.12
C GLY A 26 -4.67 17.31 7.34
N SER A 27 -4.83 15.99 7.13
CA SER A 27 -6.06 15.47 6.52
C SER A 27 -7.20 15.46 7.53
N PRO A 28 -8.47 15.58 7.09
CA PRO A 28 -9.62 15.41 7.97
C PRO A 28 -9.58 14.06 8.70
N TRP A 29 -10.06 14.03 9.94
CA TRP A 29 -10.05 12.83 10.79
C TRP A 29 -10.73 11.62 10.12
N TRP A 30 -11.81 11.86 9.37
CA TRP A 30 -12.51 10.80 8.63
C TRP A 30 -11.67 10.23 7.48
N THR A 31 -10.82 11.03 6.83
CA THR A 31 -9.91 10.55 5.78
C THR A 31 -8.83 9.66 6.37
N ALA A 32 -8.26 10.07 7.51
CA ALA A 32 -7.29 9.27 8.24
C ALA A 32 -7.88 7.91 8.68
N LEU A 33 -9.11 7.91 9.22
CA LEU A 33 -9.82 6.68 9.56
C LEU A 33 -10.12 5.82 8.33
N LEU A 34 -10.53 6.42 7.22
CA LEU A 34 -10.80 5.71 5.98
C LEU A 34 -9.54 5.01 5.45
N ILE A 35 -8.40 5.70 5.40
CA ILE A 35 -7.14 5.13 4.92
C ILE A 35 -6.67 3.99 5.84
N GLY A 36 -6.65 4.22 7.16
CA GLY A 36 -6.29 3.17 8.11
C GLY A 36 -7.23 1.97 8.04
N GLY A 37 -8.54 2.22 7.93
CA GLY A 37 -9.57 1.19 7.79
C GLY A 37 -9.43 0.38 6.51
N LEU A 38 -9.14 1.01 5.36
CA LEU A 38 -8.91 0.32 4.09
C LEU A 38 -7.66 -0.57 4.13
N VAL A 39 -6.56 -0.07 4.71
CA VAL A 39 -5.33 -0.86 4.88
C VAL A 39 -5.60 -2.05 5.81
N PHE A 40 -6.35 -1.85 6.89
CA PHE A 40 -6.68 -2.94 7.80
C PHE A 40 -7.63 -3.96 7.16
N ALA A 41 -8.65 -3.49 6.44
CA ALA A 41 -9.57 -4.35 5.70
C ALA A 41 -8.83 -5.21 4.67
N PHE A 42 -7.81 -4.65 4.00
CA PHE A 42 -6.93 -5.43 3.13
C PHE A 42 -6.22 -6.56 3.89
N PHE A 43 -5.70 -6.30 5.09
CA PHE A 43 -5.05 -7.33 5.91
C PHE A 43 -6.01 -8.38 6.47
N LEU A 44 -7.27 -8.01 6.73
CA LEU A 44 -8.32 -8.98 7.08
C LEU A 44 -8.67 -9.88 5.90
N TRP A 45 -8.69 -9.32 4.69
CA TRP A 45 -8.99 -10.06 3.47
C TRP A 45 -7.82 -10.91 2.96
N ALA A 46 -6.58 -10.48 3.18
CA ALA A 46 -5.38 -11.12 2.62
C ALA A 46 -5.27 -12.64 2.88
N PRO A 47 -5.53 -13.19 4.09
CA PRO A 47 -5.51 -14.63 4.34
C PRO A 47 -6.57 -15.41 3.54
N HIS A 48 -7.71 -14.78 3.24
CA HIS A 48 -8.84 -15.40 2.53
C HIS A 48 -8.76 -15.24 1.01
N SER A 49 -7.85 -14.40 0.53
CA SER A 49 -7.73 -14.06 -0.90
C SER A 49 -7.15 -15.18 -1.78
N GLY A 50 -6.62 -16.24 -1.19
CA GLY A 50 -5.88 -17.30 -1.90
C GLY A 50 -4.52 -16.85 -2.45
N ARG A 51 -4.09 -15.61 -2.16
CA ARG A 51 -2.80 -15.06 -2.62
C ARG A 51 -1.60 -15.48 -1.76
N TYR A 52 -1.86 -16.05 -0.59
CA TYR A 52 -0.84 -16.33 0.42
C TYR A 52 -1.05 -17.72 0.98
N SER A 53 0.04 -18.44 1.24
CA SER A 53 0.01 -19.58 2.14
C SER A 53 -0.03 -19.06 3.58
N VAL A 54 -0.89 -19.67 4.39
CA VAL A 54 -1.13 -19.26 5.78
C VAL A 54 -0.43 -20.23 6.71
N HIS A 55 0.51 -19.71 7.49
CA HIS A 55 1.36 -20.41 8.45
C HIS A 55 1.20 -19.78 9.83
N PRO A 56 0.12 -20.09 10.58
CA PRO A 56 -0.16 -19.46 11.87
C PRO A 56 0.98 -19.58 12.90
N GLU A 57 1.80 -20.63 12.79
CA GLU A 57 2.99 -20.89 13.60
C GLU A 57 4.05 -19.79 13.50
N LEU A 58 4.04 -18.97 12.45
CA LEU A 58 4.99 -17.87 12.23
C LEU A 58 4.53 -16.52 12.81
N GLY A 59 3.41 -16.51 13.56
CA GLY A 59 2.90 -15.34 14.29
C GLY A 59 2.70 -14.11 13.39
N ILE A 60 3.48 -13.04 13.61
CA ILE A 60 3.37 -11.78 12.86
C ILE A 60 3.61 -11.97 11.33
N THR A 61 4.41 -12.97 10.98
CA THR A 61 4.77 -13.31 9.58
C THR A 61 4.00 -14.50 9.03
N ALA A 62 2.79 -14.72 9.54
CA ALA A 62 1.95 -15.87 9.17
C ALA A 62 1.56 -15.94 7.68
N LEU A 63 1.65 -14.85 6.92
CA LEU A 63 1.42 -14.89 5.48
C LEU A 63 2.73 -15.07 4.72
N ARG A 64 2.78 -16.10 3.88
CA ARG A 64 3.88 -16.37 2.95
C ARG A 64 3.38 -16.36 1.52
N ARG A 65 4.24 -15.95 0.61
CA ARG A 65 3.96 -15.92 -0.82
C ARG A 65 4.54 -17.18 -1.45
N ASP A 66 3.80 -17.77 -2.37
CA ASP A 66 4.36 -18.76 -3.29
C ASP A 66 5.20 -18.07 -4.39
N GLU A 67 5.94 -18.86 -5.16
CA GLU A 67 6.82 -18.34 -6.21
C GLU A 67 6.06 -17.46 -7.22
N ARG A 68 4.86 -17.91 -7.62
CA ARG A 68 4.00 -17.15 -8.55
C ARG A 68 3.61 -15.79 -7.98
N THR A 69 3.11 -15.76 -6.74
CA THR A 69 2.71 -14.51 -6.08
C THR A 69 3.90 -13.60 -5.86
N GLN A 70 5.08 -14.15 -5.57
CA GLN A 70 6.30 -13.37 -5.43
C GLN A 70 6.66 -12.68 -6.75
N VAL A 71 6.68 -13.40 -7.87
CA VAL A 71 6.94 -12.83 -9.21
C VAL A 71 5.93 -11.75 -9.58
N ILE A 72 4.64 -11.97 -9.31
CA ILE A 72 3.59 -10.98 -9.57
C ILE A 72 3.79 -9.74 -8.71
N ASN A 73 4.05 -9.94 -7.42
CA ASN A 73 4.29 -8.85 -6.48
C ASN A 73 5.49 -8.00 -6.90
N ASP A 74 6.58 -8.62 -7.32
CA ASP A 74 7.80 -7.90 -7.67
C ASP A 74 7.62 -7.07 -8.95
N LYS A 75 6.87 -7.60 -9.93
CA LYS A 75 6.45 -6.83 -11.12
C LYS A 75 5.53 -5.67 -10.75
N ALA A 76 4.54 -5.91 -9.90
CA ALA A 76 3.60 -4.87 -9.46
C ALA A 76 4.30 -3.77 -8.64
N ALA A 77 5.21 -4.15 -7.73
CA ALA A 77 6.01 -3.23 -6.94
C ALA A 77 6.95 -2.40 -7.83
N ARG A 78 7.60 -3.03 -8.81
CA ARG A 78 8.40 -2.32 -9.81
C ARG A 78 7.58 -1.29 -10.57
N ASN A 79 6.40 -1.66 -11.05
CA ASN A 79 5.53 -0.75 -11.79
C ASN A 79 5.08 0.44 -10.92
N ALA A 80 4.67 0.16 -9.68
CA ALA A 80 4.33 1.20 -8.70
C ALA A 80 5.52 2.12 -8.40
N PHE A 81 6.72 1.57 -8.25
CA PHE A 81 7.95 2.33 -8.03
C PHE A 81 8.26 3.26 -9.20
N VAL A 82 8.24 2.74 -10.43
CA VAL A 82 8.49 3.52 -11.65
C VAL A 82 7.49 4.67 -11.77
N VAL A 83 6.19 4.39 -11.63
CA VAL A 83 5.16 5.43 -11.72
C VAL A 83 5.31 6.47 -10.61
N SER A 84 5.62 6.05 -9.38
CA SER A 84 5.83 6.98 -8.26
C SER A 84 7.06 7.86 -8.48
N MET A 85 8.16 7.30 -9.00
CA MET A 85 9.38 8.05 -9.35
C MET A 85 9.11 9.07 -10.46
N LEU A 86 8.41 8.69 -11.52
CA LEU A 86 8.03 9.62 -12.59
C LEU A 86 7.11 10.73 -12.09
N THR A 87 6.14 10.39 -11.24
CA THR A 87 5.21 11.37 -10.63
C THR A 87 5.96 12.34 -9.72
N LEU A 88 6.91 11.84 -8.90
CA LEU A 88 7.78 12.69 -8.07
C LEU A 88 8.68 13.58 -8.91
N GLY A 89 9.31 13.04 -9.95
CA GLY A 89 10.15 13.81 -10.87
C GLY A 89 9.36 14.93 -11.55
N GLY A 90 8.18 14.62 -12.08
CA GLY A 90 7.27 15.61 -12.67
C GLY A 90 6.84 16.67 -11.65
N THR A 91 6.53 16.28 -10.41
CA THR A 91 6.21 17.20 -9.32
C THR A 91 7.37 18.13 -9.02
N ALA A 92 8.59 17.59 -8.90
CA ALA A 92 9.79 18.37 -8.64
C ALA A 92 10.08 19.38 -9.76
N VAL A 93 9.96 18.97 -11.02
CA VAL A 93 10.15 19.85 -12.19
C VAL A 93 9.08 20.94 -12.22
N TYR A 94 7.81 20.59 -12.07
CA TYR A 94 6.72 21.56 -12.13
C TYR A 94 6.85 22.62 -11.02
N PHE A 95 7.01 22.20 -9.77
CA PHE A 95 7.10 23.14 -8.65
C PHE A 95 8.44 23.88 -8.58
N GLY A 96 9.54 23.24 -8.99
CA GLY A 96 10.87 23.83 -8.96
C GLY A 96 11.22 24.73 -10.14
N ALA A 97 10.63 24.51 -11.32
CA ALA A 97 11.00 25.25 -12.53
C ALA A 97 9.85 26.07 -13.13
N LEU A 98 8.58 25.67 -12.93
CA LEU A 98 7.43 26.33 -13.57
C LEU A 98 6.64 27.17 -12.57
N ALA A 99 6.15 26.56 -11.49
CA ALA A 99 5.36 27.25 -10.48
C ALA A 99 6.22 28.04 -9.48
N LEU A 100 7.51 27.72 -9.37
CA LEU A 100 8.49 28.37 -8.50
C LEU A 100 8.00 28.52 -7.04
N THR A 101 7.45 27.43 -6.50
CA THR A 101 6.89 27.39 -5.15
C THR A 101 7.11 26.04 -4.49
N ASN A 102 6.92 25.98 -3.18
CA ASN A 102 7.06 24.75 -2.41
C ASN A 102 5.98 23.73 -2.80
N VAL A 103 6.35 22.45 -2.83
CA VAL A 103 5.41 21.37 -3.12
C VAL A 103 4.40 21.25 -1.97
N PRO A 104 3.09 21.40 -2.23
CA PRO A 104 2.08 21.23 -1.20
C PRO A 104 2.05 19.79 -0.70
N ILE A 105 1.86 19.60 0.61
CA ILE A 105 1.75 18.26 1.23
C ILE A 105 0.62 17.43 0.58
N ALA A 106 -0.46 18.07 0.12
CA ALA A 106 -1.53 17.42 -0.62
C ALA A 106 -1.03 16.71 -1.89
N VAL A 107 -0.08 17.30 -2.62
CA VAL A 107 0.51 16.71 -3.82
C VAL A 107 1.38 15.50 -3.45
N LEU A 108 2.16 15.59 -2.38
CA LEU A 108 2.95 14.46 -1.89
C LEU A 108 2.07 13.29 -1.43
N LYS A 109 0.92 13.57 -0.79
CA LYS A 109 -0.09 12.55 -0.46
C LYS A 109 -0.65 11.88 -1.71
N LEU A 110 -0.88 12.63 -2.79
CA LEU A 110 -1.35 12.08 -4.07
C LEU A 110 -0.31 11.13 -4.68
N VAL A 111 0.99 11.43 -4.60
CA VAL A 111 2.04 10.51 -5.06
C VAL A 111 1.92 9.14 -4.38
N ILE A 112 1.73 9.13 -3.05
CA ILE A 112 1.57 7.88 -2.28
C ILE A 112 0.34 7.11 -2.76
N VAL A 113 -0.79 7.81 -2.94
CA VAL A 113 -2.04 7.20 -3.41
C VAL A 113 -1.88 6.64 -4.82
N ILE A 114 -1.26 7.39 -5.74
CA ILE A 114 -0.99 6.95 -7.11
C ILE A 114 -0.11 5.69 -7.12
N GLY A 115 0.94 5.66 -6.29
CA GLY A 115 1.81 4.48 -6.14
C GLY A 115 1.03 3.26 -5.66
N ALA A 116 0.22 3.41 -4.61
CA ALA A 116 -0.61 2.33 -4.09
C ALA A 116 -1.64 1.83 -5.13
N LEU A 117 -2.35 2.74 -5.81
CA LEU A 117 -3.30 2.39 -6.86
C LEU A 117 -2.62 1.66 -8.02
N THR A 118 -1.44 2.13 -8.44
CA THR A 118 -0.64 1.49 -9.48
C THR A 118 -0.24 0.07 -9.08
N TYR A 119 0.21 -0.13 -7.84
CA TYR A 119 0.53 -1.46 -7.32
C TYR A 119 -0.67 -2.40 -7.41
N PHE A 120 -1.82 -1.99 -6.87
CA PHE A 120 -3.02 -2.85 -6.84
C PHE A 120 -3.58 -3.10 -8.24
N ALA A 121 -3.61 -2.09 -9.11
CA ALA A 121 -4.02 -2.25 -10.50
C ALA A 121 -3.10 -3.23 -11.25
N SER A 122 -1.78 -3.09 -11.07
CA SER A 122 -0.80 -3.98 -11.69
C SER A 122 -0.89 -5.40 -11.15
N ASP A 123 -1.05 -5.58 -9.83
CA ASP A 123 -1.22 -6.89 -9.20
C ASP A 123 -2.49 -7.60 -9.70
N LEU A 124 -3.62 -6.88 -9.76
CA LEU A 124 -4.88 -7.42 -10.27
C LEU A 124 -4.81 -7.79 -11.75
N TRP A 125 -4.17 -6.95 -12.57
CA TRP A 125 -3.96 -7.26 -13.99
C TRP A 125 -3.13 -8.53 -14.14
N LEU A 126 -1.94 -8.58 -13.53
CA LEU A 126 -1.01 -9.70 -13.69
C LEU A 126 -1.62 -11.04 -13.23
N ARG A 127 -2.46 -11.02 -12.20
CA ARG A 127 -3.20 -12.20 -11.75
C ARG A 127 -4.24 -12.67 -12.77
N ARG A 128 -4.90 -11.76 -13.50
CA ARG A 128 -5.87 -12.10 -14.54
C ARG A 128 -5.21 -12.55 -15.84
N SER A 129 -4.11 -11.92 -16.24
CA SER A 129 -3.45 -12.20 -17.53
C SER A 129 -2.57 -13.44 -17.55
N GLN A 130 -2.24 -13.99 -16.37
CA GLN A 130 -1.44 -15.22 -16.24
C GLN A 130 -2.29 -16.41 -15.74
N GLN A 131 -3.61 -16.33 -15.86
CA GLN A 131 -4.52 -17.48 -15.78
C GLN A 131 -4.60 -18.14 -17.15
#